data_AF-A0A7G2EKQ5-F1
#
_entry.id   AF-A0A7G2EKQ5-F1
#
_cell.length_a   1.000
_cell.length_b   1.000
_cell.length_c   1.000
_cell.angle_alpha   90.00
_cell.angle_beta   90.00
_cell.angle_gamma   90.00
#
_symmetry.space_group_name_H-M   'P 1'
#
loop_
_entity.id
_entity.type
_entity.pdbx_description
1 polymer ?
#
loop_
_entity_poly.entity_id
_entity_poly.type
_entity_poly.pdbx_seq_one_letter_code
_entity_poly.pdbx_strand_id
1 'polypeptide(L)'
;MIECCKPHVPRGTEICINSVLYYTAVEKGSLMVTIVVCFDISSEKFSFMKVMETFDRDFPSSTTMINYNGKLGLLMTEESTDIVSGTSKSFELRVLEDAGKHDWSKHVYMLPPLWKNVVGEETKLRLLGMVGSCTNEIVFSYKYPSTFMPSYVFYYNIERNTIIRLEIQGMEELNEMFCNPYTTELVVRRRRESLKRERYDVFDLSNNIWNIRRKRVLRDAAGIPLLSMRTKGLVPMRYNWEVYKGDSTESDNLLFSAREPNLLSFKTSLDVTLPPDQSSTVISSVEPDFQTFGRYIGSSFKLFEPIHNTLLAEVFHDFTWGGLIKGSYSFKVRVNPYVDFAFVVALLVITDDTSNLR
;
A
#
# COMPACT_ATOMS: atom_id res chain seq x y z
N MET A 1 -27.49 -15.85 7.07
CA MET A 1 -26.63 -15.37 8.17
C MET A 1 -26.11 -16.61 8.86
N ILE A 2 -24.79 -16.82 8.91
CA ILE A 2 -24.19 -17.99 9.57
C ILE A 2 -24.07 -17.64 11.05
N GLU A 3 -24.71 -18.44 11.91
CA GLU A 3 -24.69 -18.22 13.36
C GLU A 3 -23.48 -18.93 13.99
N CYS A 4 -22.66 -18.18 14.72
CA CYS A 4 -21.55 -18.74 15.48
C CYS A 4 -22.04 -19.37 16.79
N CYS A 5 -21.55 -20.57 17.11
CA CYS A 5 -21.93 -21.31 18.32
C CYS A 5 -21.36 -20.76 19.63
N LYS A 6 -20.39 -19.83 19.56
CA LYS A 6 -19.81 -19.18 20.74
C LYS A 6 -19.94 -17.66 20.66
N PRO A 7 -20.57 -16.99 21.64
CA PRO A 7 -20.62 -15.54 21.71
C PRO A 7 -19.23 -14.95 21.94
N HIS A 8 -18.78 -14.09 21.05
CA HIS A 8 -17.52 -13.36 21.16
C HIS A 8 -17.59 -12.05 20.36
N VAL A 9 -16.65 -11.15 20.61
CA VAL A 9 -16.53 -9.88 19.88
C VAL A 9 -15.20 -9.89 19.12
N PRO A 10 -15.22 -9.86 17.77
CA PRO A 10 -13.99 -9.71 16.98
C PRO A 10 -13.25 -8.44 17.38
N ARG A 11 -11.93 -8.53 17.55
CA ARG A 11 -11.09 -7.40 17.95
C ARG A 11 -9.65 -7.65 17.55
N GLY A 12 -9.03 -6.71 16.86
CA GLY A 12 -7.63 -6.80 16.46
C GLY A 12 -7.49 -7.11 14.99
N THR A 13 -6.62 -8.06 14.65
CA THR A 13 -6.27 -8.40 13.26
C THR A 13 -7.09 -9.59 12.75
N GLU A 14 -7.29 -9.60 11.44
CA GLU A 14 -7.92 -10.71 10.70
C GLU A 14 -7.10 -11.04 9.45
N ILE A 15 -7.09 -12.31 9.05
CA ILE A 15 -6.42 -12.77 7.85
C ILE A 15 -7.12 -13.97 7.24
N CYS A 16 -7.21 -14.04 5.93
CA CYS A 16 -7.73 -15.20 5.22
C CYS A 16 -6.58 -15.98 4.57
N ILE A 17 -6.45 -17.26 4.91
CA ILE A 17 -5.42 -18.17 4.39
C ILE A 17 -6.09 -19.46 3.93
N ASN A 18 -5.93 -19.82 2.65
CA ASN A 18 -6.45 -21.08 2.08
C ASN A 18 -7.93 -21.35 2.43
N SER A 19 -8.80 -20.34 2.23
CA SER A 19 -10.24 -20.40 2.52
C SER A 19 -10.62 -20.53 4.00
N VAL A 20 -9.67 -20.29 4.91
CA VAL A 20 -9.94 -20.18 6.36
C VAL A 20 -9.71 -18.74 6.78
N LEU A 21 -10.74 -18.11 7.35
CA LEU A 21 -10.66 -16.81 7.97
C LEU A 21 -10.21 -16.96 9.42
N TYR A 22 -9.10 -16.34 9.78
CA TYR A 22 -8.60 -16.25 11.13
C TYR A 22 -8.80 -14.84 11.66
N TYR A 23 -9.26 -14.70 12.89
CA TYR A 23 -9.35 -13.39 13.55
C TYR A 23 -9.23 -13.52 15.06
N THR A 24 -8.70 -12.49 15.70
CA THR A 24 -8.67 -12.41 17.16
C THR A 24 -10.01 -11.93 17.70
N ALA A 25 -10.43 -12.48 18.84
CA ALA A 25 -11.65 -12.07 19.49
C ALA A 25 -11.55 -12.08 21.02
N VAL A 26 -12.50 -11.38 21.63
CA VAL A 26 -12.62 -11.22 23.07
C VAL A 26 -13.90 -11.87 23.54
N GLU A 27 -13.80 -12.69 24.58
CA GLU A 27 -14.96 -13.19 25.31
C GLU A 27 -15.56 -12.08 26.20
N LYS A 28 -16.88 -12.13 26.39
CA LYS A 28 -17.63 -11.09 27.10
C LYS A 28 -17.08 -10.90 28.52
N GLY A 29 -16.59 -9.69 28.82
CA GLY A 29 -16.03 -9.32 30.12
C GLY A 29 -14.49 -9.25 30.19
N SER A 30 -13.79 -9.63 29.12
CA SER A 30 -12.33 -9.46 29.02
C SER A 30 -11.93 -8.19 28.25
N LEU A 31 -10.75 -7.64 28.56
CA LEU A 31 -10.13 -6.53 27.83
C LEU A 31 -9.04 -6.99 26.86
N MET A 32 -8.52 -8.20 27.02
CA MET A 32 -7.42 -8.80 26.25
C MET A 32 -7.94 -9.83 25.25
N VAL A 33 -7.17 -10.15 24.21
CA VAL A 33 -7.55 -11.21 23.26
C VAL A 33 -7.55 -12.54 24.00
N THR A 34 -8.71 -13.18 24.08
CA THR A 34 -8.87 -14.46 24.78
C THR A 34 -8.90 -15.64 23.82
N ILE A 35 -9.34 -15.41 22.58
CA ILE A 35 -9.48 -16.47 21.58
C ILE A 35 -8.98 -16.04 20.19
N VAL A 36 -8.40 -16.99 19.48
CA VAL A 36 -8.25 -16.95 18.02
C VAL A 36 -9.37 -17.80 17.43
N VAL A 37 -10.17 -17.19 16.55
CA VAL A 37 -11.26 -17.87 15.86
C VAL A 37 -10.79 -18.26 14.47
N CYS A 38 -11.06 -19.50 14.09
CA CYS A 38 -10.82 -20.01 12.74
C CYS A 38 -12.17 -20.37 12.13
N PHE A 39 -12.51 -19.74 11.02
CA PHE A 39 -13.74 -20.00 10.29
C PHE A 39 -13.40 -20.57 8.91
N ASP A 40 -13.67 -21.86 8.71
CA ASP A 40 -13.55 -22.51 7.40
C ASP A 40 -14.75 -22.11 6.55
N ILE A 41 -14.49 -21.32 5.51
CA ILE A 41 -15.51 -20.77 4.62
C ILE A 41 -16.15 -21.88 3.78
N SER A 42 -15.40 -22.93 3.45
CA SER A 42 -15.87 -24.01 2.57
C SER A 42 -16.79 -24.97 3.31
N SER A 43 -16.51 -25.24 4.58
CA SER A 43 -17.33 -26.11 5.42
C SER A 43 -18.31 -25.35 6.33
N GLU A 44 -18.23 -24.03 6.36
CA GLU A 44 -18.96 -23.11 7.26
C GLU A 44 -18.81 -23.47 8.74
N LYS A 45 -17.65 -23.99 9.13
CA LYS A 45 -17.38 -24.45 10.50
C LYS A 45 -16.42 -23.52 11.23
N PHE A 46 -16.73 -23.30 12.51
CA PHE A 46 -15.88 -22.57 13.43
C PHE A 46 -15.04 -23.54 14.28
N SER A 47 -13.78 -23.21 14.48
CA SER A 47 -12.96 -23.72 15.57
C SER A 47 -12.40 -22.55 16.38
N PHE A 48 -12.09 -22.82 17.64
CA PHE A 48 -11.71 -21.80 18.61
C PHE A 48 -10.49 -22.26 19.38
N MET A 49 -9.51 -21.38 19.44
CA MET A 49 -8.31 -21.58 20.23
C MET A 49 -8.28 -20.57 21.35
N LYS A 50 -8.07 -21.05 22.58
CA LYS A 50 -7.92 -20.17 23.74
C LYS A 50 -6.46 -19.80 23.89
N VAL A 51 -6.19 -18.49 23.87
CA VAL A 51 -4.84 -17.94 23.89
C VAL A 51 -4.12 -18.33 25.19
N MET A 52 -4.73 -18.05 26.34
CA MET A 52 -4.12 -18.32 27.64
C MET A 52 -3.80 -19.82 27.84
N GLU A 53 -4.71 -20.71 27.43
CA GLU A 53 -4.51 -22.16 27.55
C GLU A 53 -3.42 -22.69 26.59
N THR A 54 -3.18 -22.00 25.48
CA THR A 54 -2.23 -22.46 24.45
C THR A 54 -0.82 -21.90 24.68
N PHE A 55 -0.71 -20.68 25.22
CA PHE A 55 0.56 -19.96 25.29
C PHE A 55 0.99 -19.59 26.72
N ASP A 56 0.19 -19.90 27.73
CA ASP A 56 0.41 -19.52 29.14
C ASP A 56 0.64 -18.01 29.36
N ARG A 57 0.11 -17.17 28.45
CA ARG A 57 0.19 -15.71 28.50
C ARG A 57 -0.97 -15.07 27.75
N ASP A 58 -1.30 -13.85 28.12
CA ASP A 58 -2.26 -13.02 27.38
C ASP A 58 -1.64 -12.46 26.10
N PHE A 59 -2.49 -12.28 25.07
CA PHE A 59 -2.10 -11.55 23.87
C PHE A 59 -2.70 -10.14 23.85
N PRO A 60 -1.89 -9.14 23.46
CA PRO A 60 -2.37 -7.79 23.24
C PRO A 60 -3.39 -7.80 22.11
N SER A 61 -4.31 -6.84 22.12
CA SER A 61 -5.19 -6.63 20.95
C SER A 61 -4.45 -6.22 19.68
N SER A 62 -3.15 -5.92 19.78
CA SER A 62 -2.33 -5.45 18.67
C SER A 62 -1.51 -6.54 18.00
N THR A 63 -1.58 -7.81 18.43
CA THR A 63 -0.87 -8.92 17.77
C THR A 63 -1.12 -8.94 16.25
N THR A 64 -0.04 -9.04 15.49
CA THR A 64 -0.10 -9.06 14.01
C THR A 64 -0.21 -10.49 13.51
N MET A 65 -1.32 -10.80 12.82
CA MET A 65 -1.50 -12.06 12.09
C MET A 65 -0.84 -12.00 10.72
N ILE A 66 -0.09 -13.05 10.36
CA ILE A 66 0.60 -13.15 9.07
C ILE A 66 0.33 -14.49 8.39
N ASN A 67 0.44 -14.52 7.07
CA ASN A 67 0.48 -15.74 6.30
C ASN A 67 1.95 -16.19 6.14
N TYR A 68 2.34 -17.20 6.90
CA TYR A 68 3.67 -17.76 6.88
C TYR A 68 3.65 -19.08 6.08
N ASN A 69 4.07 -19.04 4.82
CA ASN A 69 4.12 -20.22 3.93
C ASN A 69 2.79 -21.01 3.88
N GLY A 70 1.64 -20.31 3.86
CA GLY A 70 0.31 -20.93 3.84
C GLY A 70 -0.22 -21.36 5.20
N LYS A 71 0.51 -21.07 6.29
CA LYS A 71 0.12 -21.31 7.68
C LYS A 71 -0.14 -20.00 8.40
N LEU A 72 -0.97 -20.04 9.44
CA LEU A 72 -1.18 -18.89 10.31
C LEU A 72 0.07 -18.64 11.15
N GLY A 73 0.61 -17.42 11.06
CA GLY A 73 1.66 -16.92 11.94
C GLY A 73 1.15 -15.80 12.84
N LEU A 74 1.64 -15.75 14.08
CA LEU A 74 1.41 -14.64 15.01
C LEU A 74 2.74 -13.99 15.35
N LEU A 75 2.83 -12.69 15.09
CA LEU A 75 4.05 -11.90 15.24
C LEU A 75 3.91 -10.94 16.42
N MET A 76 4.89 -10.97 17.32
CA MET A 76 4.86 -10.22 18.58
C MET A 76 6.24 -10.04 19.19
N THR A 77 6.37 -9.14 20.15
CA THR A 77 7.59 -8.92 20.93
C THR A 77 7.56 -9.65 22.27
N GLU A 78 8.70 -9.65 22.98
CA GLU A 78 8.83 -10.24 24.33
C GLU A 78 7.83 -9.64 25.32
N GLU A 79 7.54 -8.33 25.21
CA GLU A 79 6.56 -7.63 26.03
C GLU A 79 5.10 -7.91 25.59
N SER A 80 4.89 -8.87 24.70
CA SER A 80 3.59 -9.19 24.13
C SER A 80 2.93 -7.94 23.54
N THR A 81 3.62 -7.29 22.60
CA THR A 81 3.07 -6.21 21.77
C THR A 81 3.48 -6.42 20.31
N ASP A 82 2.87 -5.68 19.37
CA ASP A 82 3.35 -5.53 17.99
C ASP A 82 4.43 -4.46 17.84
N ILE A 83 4.93 -3.91 18.96
CA ILE A 83 5.79 -2.74 18.97
C ILE A 83 7.22 -3.17 19.26
N VAL A 84 8.13 -2.82 18.35
CA VAL A 84 9.58 -2.97 18.49
C VAL A 84 10.19 -1.58 18.66
N SER A 85 11.00 -1.39 19.70
CA SER A 85 11.75 -0.16 19.96
C SER A 85 13.22 -0.31 19.61
N GLY A 86 13.98 0.79 19.60
CA GLY A 86 15.45 0.74 19.45
C GLY A 86 16.16 -0.09 20.53
N THR A 87 15.51 -0.35 21.67
CA THR A 87 16.02 -1.19 22.76
C THR A 87 15.63 -2.66 22.65
N SER A 88 14.71 -3.01 21.74
CA SER A 88 14.31 -4.39 21.53
C SER A 88 15.47 -5.24 21.00
N LYS A 89 15.58 -6.48 21.49
CA LYS A 89 16.62 -7.43 21.07
C LYS A 89 16.10 -8.47 20.10
N SER A 90 14.82 -8.82 20.20
CA SER A 90 14.22 -9.89 19.44
C SER A 90 12.74 -9.65 19.24
N PHE A 91 12.15 -10.41 18.33
CA PHE A 91 10.72 -10.63 18.25
C PHE A 91 10.43 -12.12 18.03
N GLU A 92 9.20 -12.52 18.32
CA GLU A 92 8.71 -13.88 18.32
C GLU A 92 7.69 -14.08 17.21
N LEU A 93 7.84 -15.19 16.48
CA LEU A 93 6.87 -15.71 15.54
C LEU A 93 6.37 -17.07 16.03
N ARG A 94 5.06 -17.18 16.25
CA ARG A 94 4.36 -18.45 16.49
C ARG A 94 3.72 -18.91 15.20
N VAL A 95 3.95 -20.14 14.75
CA VAL A 95 3.31 -20.69 13.54
C VAL A 95 2.40 -21.85 13.91
N LEU A 96 1.18 -21.83 13.42
CA LEU A 96 0.21 -22.91 13.59
C LEU A 96 0.58 -24.06 12.67
N GLU A 97 1.10 -25.14 13.25
CA GLU A 97 1.54 -26.32 12.50
C GLU A 97 0.38 -27.26 12.19
N ASP A 98 -0.50 -27.48 13.17
CA ASP A 98 -1.68 -28.34 13.05
C ASP A 98 -2.87 -27.69 13.76
N ALA A 99 -3.80 -27.15 12.97
CA ALA A 99 -5.00 -26.49 13.46
C ALA A 99 -5.98 -27.44 14.18
N GLY A 100 -5.95 -28.74 13.89
CA GLY A 100 -6.80 -29.73 14.56
C GLY A 100 -6.28 -30.12 15.93
N LYS A 101 -4.96 -30.11 16.11
CA LYS A 101 -4.29 -30.43 17.38
C LYS A 101 -3.95 -29.20 18.23
N HIS A 102 -4.17 -28.00 17.69
CA HIS A 102 -3.72 -26.73 18.27
C HIS A 102 -2.20 -26.73 18.52
N ASP A 103 -1.43 -27.28 17.57
CA ASP A 103 0.02 -27.41 17.69
C ASP A 103 0.73 -26.17 17.11
N TRP A 104 1.68 -25.62 17.86
CA TRP A 104 2.35 -24.36 17.54
C TRP A 104 3.87 -24.45 17.65
N SER A 105 4.57 -24.00 16.61
CA SER A 105 6.02 -23.79 16.68
C SER A 105 6.35 -22.38 17.18
N LYS A 106 7.51 -22.24 17.85
CA LYS A 106 8.04 -20.97 18.35
C LYS A 106 9.36 -20.66 17.66
N HIS A 107 9.43 -19.50 17.03
CA HIS A 107 10.63 -18.97 16.42
C HIS A 107 10.95 -17.62 17.06
N VAL A 108 12.21 -17.40 17.43
CA VAL A 108 12.69 -16.13 17.99
C VAL A 108 13.74 -15.58 17.03
N TYR A 109 13.50 -14.38 16.52
CA TYR A 109 14.39 -13.70 15.58
C TYR A 109 15.12 -12.58 16.29
N MET A 110 16.44 -12.62 16.24
CA MET A 110 17.31 -11.64 16.86
C MET A 110 17.46 -10.44 15.93
N LEU A 111 17.17 -9.24 16.45
CA LEU A 111 17.41 -8.00 15.73
C LEU A 111 18.92 -7.76 15.60
N PRO A 112 19.39 -7.11 14.51
CA PRO A 112 20.81 -6.88 14.28
C PRO A 112 21.47 -6.11 15.45
N PRO A 113 22.75 -6.34 15.78
CA PRO A 113 23.44 -5.65 16.88
C PRO A 113 23.41 -4.12 16.77
N LEU A 114 23.32 -3.58 15.55
CA LEU A 114 23.23 -2.15 15.26
C LEU A 114 21.79 -1.64 15.11
N TRP A 115 20.78 -2.44 15.47
CA TRP A 115 19.36 -2.09 15.37
C TRP A 115 19.06 -0.71 15.97
N LYS A 116 19.53 -0.45 17.20
CA LYS A 116 19.40 0.84 17.88
C LYS A 116 19.88 2.02 17.03
N ASN A 117 20.96 1.84 16.26
CA ASN A 117 21.53 2.88 15.39
C ASN A 117 20.73 3.06 14.10
N VAL A 118 20.02 2.02 13.64
CA VAL A 118 19.20 2.05 12.42
C VAL A 118 17.86 2.76 12.67
N VAL A 119 17.21 2.47 13.79
CA VAL A 119 15.87 2.99 14.12
C VAL A 119 15.87 4.16 15.11
N GLY A 120 16.91 4.32 15.93
CA GLY A 120 16.93 5.29 17.03
C GLY A 120 16.30 4.73 18.31
N GLU A 121 16.79 5.17 19.46
CA GLU A 121 16.46 4.61 20.78
C GLU A 121 14.98 4.76 21.16
N GLU A 122 14.44 5.97 20.98
CA GLU A 122 13.08 6.34 21.36
C GLU A 122 12.03 5.98 20.29
N THR A 123 12.47 5.49 19.14
CA THR A 123 11.59 5.13 18.03
C THR A 123 10.80 3.88 18.38
N LYS A 124 9.49 3.95 18.15
CA LYS A 124 8.58 2.80 18.27
C LYS A 124 8.08 2.41 16.89
N LEU A 125 8.45 1.22 16.45
CA LEU A 125 7.98 0.63 15.21
C LEU A 125 6.87 -0.38 15.48
N ARG A 126 5.87 -0.43 14.60
CA ARG A 126 4.83 -1.44 14.55
C ARG A 126 5.19 -2.51 13.52
N LEU A 127 4.99 -3.77 13.88
CA LEU A 127 5.05 -4.93 13.01
C LEU A 127 3.80 -4.99 12.12
N LEU A 128 3.95 -4.79 10.81
CA LEU A 128 2.80 -4.70 9.89
C LEU A 128 2.42 -6.04 9.28
N GLY A 129 3.39 -6.92 9.07
CA GLY A 129 3.16 -8.25 8.52
C GLY A 129 4.31 -8.73 7.65
N MET A 130 4.01 -9.60 6.69
CA MET A 130 4.99 -10.26 5.81
C MET A 130 4.70 -9.95 4.33
N VAL A 131 5.75 -9.68 3.54
CA VAL A 131 5.64 -9.31 2.11
C VAL A 131 5.40 -10.55 1.25
N GLY A 132 4.16 -11.02 1.19
CA GLY A 132 3.87 -12.28 0.51
C GLY A 132 4.50 -13.49 1.23
N SER A 133 4.01 -14.68 0.93
CA SER A 133 4.37 -15.87 1.71
C SER A 133 5.79 -16.37 1.48
N CYS A 134 6.46 -15.99 0.37
CA CYS A 134 7.71 -16.63 -0.08
C CYS A 134 8.97 -15.76 0.10
N THR A 135 8.86 -14.53 0.58
CA THR A 135 10.00 -13.58 0.61
C THR A 135 10.81 -13.64 1.89
N ASN A 136 10.26 -14.22 2.96
CA ASN A 136 10.87 -14.15 4.29
C ASN A 136 11.09 -12.71 4.80
N GLU A 137 10.29 -11.75 4.32
CA GLU A 137 10.44 -10.34 4.68
C GLU A 137 9.30 -9.83 5.57
N ILE A 138 9.67 -9.34 6.74
CA ILE A 138 8.77 -8.69 7.70
C ILE A 138 8.87 -7.17 7.52
N VAL A 139 7.71 -6.52 7.52
CA VAL A 139 7.60 -5.07 7.34
C VAL A 139 7.35 -4.38 8.68
N PHE A 140 8.06 -3.29 8.92
CA PHE A 140 7.86 -2.40 10.05
C PHE A 140 7.58 -0.96 9.58
N SER A 141 6.76 -0.24 10.32
CA SER A 141 6.56 1.21 10.15
C SER A 141 6.60 1.92 11.50
N TYR A 142 6.72 3.24 11.51
CA TYR A 142 6.52 4.00 12.73
C TYR A 142 5.12 3.77 13.31
N LYS A 143 5.04 3.62 14.63
CA LYS A 143 3.75 3.55 15.35
C LYS A 143 3.01 4.88 15.30
N TYR A 144 3.76 5.97 15.43
CA TYR A 144 3.29 7.34 15.38
C TYR A 144 4.06 8.04 14.25
N PRO A 145 3.58 7.95 12.99
CA PRO A 145 4.15 8.75 11.93
C PRO A 145 4.06 10.24 12.33
N SER A 146 5.10 10.99 11.99
CA SER A 146 5.21 12.42 12.27
C SER A 146 5.41 13.14 10.96
N THR A 147 4.77 14.28 10.77
CA THR A 147 5.01 15.18 9.62
C THR A 147 6.43 15.74 9.59
N PHE A 148 7.21 15.57 10.67
CA PHE A 148 8.58 16.05 10.78
C PHE A 148 9.63 14.94 10.62
N MET A 149 9.22 13.69 10.43
CA MET A 149 10.14 12.58 10.19
C MET A 149 9.82 11.91 8.86
N PRO A 150 10.82 11.58 8.04
CA PRO A 150 10.60 10.87 6.79
C PRO A 150 9.84 9.56 7.09
N SER A 151 8.86 9.24 6.25
CA SER A 151 8.11 7.99 6.39
C SER A 151 8.99 6.82 5.99
N TYR A 152 9.72 6.24 6.96
CA TYR A 152 10.51 5.04 6.70
C TYR A 152 9.66 3.79 6.82
N VAL A 153 9.84 2.87 5.87
CA VAL A 153 9.44 1.47 6.01
C VAL A 153 10.70 0.63 6.11
N PHE A 154 10.69 -0.30 7.06
CA PHE A 154 11.81 -1.20 7.29
C PHE A 154 11.41 -2.60 6.83
N TYR A 155 12.27 -3.22 6.03
CA TYR A 155 12.15 -4.60 5.59
C TYR A 155 13.21 -5.42 6.31
N TYR A 156 12.77 -6.37 7.13
CA TYR A 156 13.65 -7.31 7.80
C TYR A 156 13.51 -8.69 7.18
N ASN A 157 14.59 -9.22 6.64
CA ASN A 157 14.61 -10.58 6.15
C ASN A 157 14.95 -11.54 7.30
N ILE A 158 14.01 -12.42 7.67
CA ILE A 158 14.17 -13.34 8.81
C ILE A 158 15.19 -14.46 8.56
N GLU A 159 15.47 -14.79 7.30
CA GLU A 159 16.39 -15.85 6.92
C GLU A 159 17.83 -15.32 6.87
N ARG A 160 18.01 -14.17 6.24
CA ARG A 160 19.32 -13.51 6.08
C ARG A 160 19.71 -12.67 7.29
N ASN A 161 18.77 -12.37 8.19
CA ASN A 161 18.94 -11.45 9.31
C ASN A 161 19.45 -10.07 8.86
N THR A 162 18.89 -9.57 7.75
CA THR A 162 19.26 -8.28 7.17
C THR A 162 18.10 -7.31 7.27
N ILE A 163 18.41 -6.03 7.45
CA ILE A 163 17.41 -4.96 7.46
C ILE A 163 17.71 -3.95 6.37
N ILE A 164 16.66 -3.55 5.66
CA ILE A 164 16.68 -2.45 4.71
C ILE A 164 15.75 -1.38 5.25
N ARG A 165 16.25 -0.16 5.36
CA ARG A 165 15.45 1.03 5.67
C ARG A 165 15.19 1.74 4.35
N LEU A 166 13.93 1.82 3.95
CA LEU A 166 13.50 2.57 2.77
C LEU A 166 12.84 3.85 3.23
N GLU A 167 13.34 4.96 2.76
CA GLU A 167 12.67 6.25 2.86
C GLU A 167 11.55 6.28 1.82
N ILE A 168 10.31 6.47 2.27
CA ILE A 168 9.23 6.79 1.35
C ILE A 168 9.33 8.28 1.07
N GLN A 169 10.08 8.62 0.03
CA GLN A 169 10.16 9.98 -0.49
C GLN A 169 8.84 10.35 -1.18
N GLY A 170 8.35 11.56 -0.91
CA GLY A 170 7.04 12.05 -1.38
C GLY A 170 5.92 12.02 -0.34
N MET A 171 6.14 11.44 0.85
CA MET A 171 5.17 11.40 1.97
C MET A 171 5.30 12.55 2.98
N GLU A 172 6.32 13.39 2.90
CA GLU A 172 6.55 14.42 3.93
C GLU A 172 5.44 15.47 3.98
N GLU A 173 4.67 15.68 2.89
CA GLU A 173 3.77 16.83 2.81
C GLU A 173 2.46 16.60 2.01
N LEU A 174 2.04 15.35 1.83
CA LEU A 174 0.68 15.00 1.40
C LEU A 174 0.07 14.09 2.46
N ASN A 175 -0.91 14.64 3.18
CA ASN A 175 -1.64 14.05 4.31
C ASN A 175 -1.71 12.51 4.33
N GLU A 176 -1.71 11.95 5.54
CA GLU A 176 -1.98 10.55 5.92
C GLU A 176 -3.28 9.92 5.33
N MET A 177 -4.01 10.63 4.44
CA MET A 177 -5.25 10.22 3.79
C MET A 177 -5.07 9.50 2.45
N PHE A 178 -3.85 9.41 1.89
CA PHE A 178 -3.62 8.92 0.51
C PHE A 178 -2.93 7.56 0.39
N CYS A 179 -2.58 6.92 1.52
CA CYS A 179 -1.95 5.60 1.54
C CYS A 179 -2.69 4.69 2.53
N ASN A 180 -2.86 3.42 2.17
CA ASN A 180 -3.51 2.43 3.01
C ASN A 180 -2.54 1.26 3.28
N PRO A 181 -2.45 0.74 4.52
CA PRO A 181 -1.70 -0.50 4.82
C PRO A 181 -2.27 -1.75 4.14
N TYR A 182 -3.47 -1.66 3.56
CA TYR A 182 -4.10 -2.72 2.80
C TYR A 182 -4.24 -2.36 1.33
N THR A 183 -4.29 -3.38 0.49
CA THR A 183 -4.63 -3.22 -0.93
C THR A 183 -5.98 -2.51 -1.04
N THR A 184 -6.00 -1.39 -1.77
CA THR A 184 -7.18 -0.54 -1.91
C THR A 184 -7.67 -0.55 -3.35
N GLU A 185 -8.99 -0.67 -3.49
CA GLU A 185 -9.65 -0.51 -4.79
C GLU A 185 -10.18 0.91 -4.95
N LEU A 186 -9.77 1.57 -6.02
CA LEU A 186 -10.26 2.89 -6.42
C LEU A 186 -11.10 2.75 -7.68
N VAL A 187 -12.18 3.53 -7.77
CA VAL A 187 -12.96 3.69 -8.99
C VAL A 187 -12.62 5.03 -9.61
N VAL A 188 -12.06 5.02 -10.81
CA VAL A 188 -11.76 6.23 -11.58
C VAL A 188 -12.79 6.37 -12.70
N ARG A 189 -13.55 7.46 -12.70
CA ARG A 189 -14.57 7.76 -13.70
C ARG A 189 -14.16 8.95 -14.56
N ARG A 190 -13.99 8.72 -15.86
CA ARG A 190 -13.76 9.77 -16.86
C ARG A 190 -15.10 10.26 -17.42
N ARG A 191 -15.31 11.57 -17.38
CA ARG A 191 -16.46 12.26 -17.98
C ARG A 191 -15.98 13.31 -18.98
N ARG A 192 -16.45 13.20 -20.22
CA ARG A 192 -16.22 14.21 -21.25
C ARG A 192 -17.30 15.30 -21.14
N GLU A 193 -16.91 16.48 -20.65
CA GLU A 193 -17.80 17.64 -20.53
C GLU A 193 -17.83 18.47 -21.84
N SER A 194 -16.74 18.49 -22.60
CA SER A 194 -16.67 19.08 -23.95
C SER A 194 -15.46 18.55 -24.75
N LEU A 195 -15.28 18.98 -26.02
CA LEU A 195 -14.14 18.60 -26.88
C LEU A 195 -12.76 18.86 -26.23
N LYS A 196 -12.65 19.86 -25.35
CA LYS A 196 -11.39 20.25 -24.67
C LYS A 196 -11.43 20.06 -23.14
N ARG A 197 -12.54 19.55 -22.60
CA ARG A 197 -12.75 19.49 -21.15
C ARG A 197 -13.13 18.09 -20.73
N GLU A 198 -12.16 17.44 -20.10
CA GLU A 198 -12.33 16.14 -19.48
C GLU A 198 -12.21 16.28 -17.97
N ARG A 199 -13.03 15.50 -17.27
CA ARG A 199 -13.08 15.44 -15.83
C ARG A 199 -12.88 14.00 -15.39
N TYR A 200 -12.03 13.80 -14.39
CA TYR A 200 -11.89 12.52 -13.72
C TYR A 200 -12.44 12.66 -12.31
N ASP A 201 -13.29 11.75 -11.89
CA ASP A 201 -13.77 11.64 -10.52
C ASP A 201 -13.22 10.33 -9.95
N VAL A 202 -12.66 10.37 -8.74
CA VAL A 202 -12.04 9.22 -8.07
C VAL A 202 -12.80 8.92 -6.79
N PHE A 203 -13.22 7.66 -6.65
CA PHE A 203 -14.00 7.17 -5.52
C PHE A 203 -13.28 6.00 -4.85
N ASP A 204 -13.27 5.97 -3.52
CA ASP A 204 -12.98 4.78 -2.73
C ASP A 204 -14.28 4.06 -2.31
N LEU A 205 -14.16 2.99 -1.53
CA LEU A 205 -15.28 2.25 -0.94
C LEU A 205 -16.15 3.09 0.02
N SER A 206 -15.67 4.26 0.46
CA SER A 206 -16.32 5.16 1.44
C SER A 206 -17.15 6.29 0.79
N ASN A 207 -17.17 6.35 -0.55
CA ASN A 207 -17.83 7.35 -1.40
C ASN A 207 -17.26 8.78 -1.35
N ASN A 208 -16.74 9.18 -2.53
CA ASN A 208 -16.41 10.52 -3.01
C ASN A 208 -15.21 11.20 -2.33
N ILE A 209 -13.99 10.97 -2.85
CA ILE A 209 -12.80 11.63 -2.32
C ILE A 209 -12.32 12.77 -3.22
N TRP A 210 -12.09 12.58 -4.52
CA TRP A 210 -11.36 13.58 -5.33
C TRP A 210 -11.92 13.83 -6.73
N ASN A 211 -11.58 15.00 -7.29
CA ASN A 211 -11.80 15.26 -8.70
C ASN A 211 -10.61 15.92 -9.39
N ILE A 212 -10.37 15.55 -10.64
CA ILE A 212 -9.43 16.23 -11.53
C ILE A 212 -10.23 17.05 -12.54
N ARG A 213 -9.96 18.36 -12.58
CA ARG A 213 -10.60 19.31 -13.49
C ARG A 213 -9.56 20.09 -14.29
N ARG A 214 -10.03 20.92 -15.23
CA ARG A 214 -9.29 21.87 -16.10
C ARG A 214 -7.82 22.10 -15.70
N LYS A 215 -6.90 22.00 -16.67
CA LYS A 215 -5.43 22.11 -16.47
C LYS A 215 -4.82 20.97 -15.62
N ARG A 216 -5.51 19.81 -15.55
CA ARG A 216 -5.03 18.58 -14.88
C ARG A 216 -4.57 18.82 -13.45
N VAL A 217 -5.45 19.47 -12.69
CA VAL A 217 -5.26 19.67 -11.25
C VAL A 217 -6.13 18.68 -10.49
N LEU A 218 -5.50 17.85 -9.66
CA LEU A 218 -6.16 16.98 -8.70
C LEU A 218 -6.58 17.82 -7.49
N ARG A 219 -7.86 17.74 -7.12
CA ARG A 219 -8.44 18.46 -5.99
C ARG A 219 -9.11 17.50 -5.04
N ASP A 220 -9.03 17.81 -3.76
CA ASP A 220 -9.73 17.08 -2.73
C ASP A 220 -11.25 17.32 -2.75
N ALA A 221 -11.99 16.66 -1.86
CA ALA A 221 -13.44 16.84 -1.72
C ALA A 221 -13.83 18.28 -1.33
N ALA A 222 -12.94 19.01 -0.64
CA ALA A 222 -13.11 20.41 -0.27
C ALA A 222 -12.72 21.37 -1.42
N GLY A 223 -12.14 20.87 -2.51
CA GLY A 223 -11.70 21.64 -3.68
C GLY A 223 -10.26 22.18 -3.57
N ILE A 224 -9.52 21.81 -2.54
CA ILE A 224 -8.11 22.19 -2.34
C ILE A 224 -7.25 21.45 -3.36
N PRO A 225 -6.34 22.13 -4.08
CA PRO A 225 -5.45 21.48 -5.04
C PRO A 225 -4.39 20.64 -4.31
N LEU A 226 -4.29 19.36 -4.68
CA LEU A 226 -3.30 18.42 -4.15
C LEU A 226 -2.05 18.37 -5.03
N LEU A 227 -2.26 18.26 -6.35
CA LEU A 227 -1.20 18.30 -7.34
C LEU A 227 -1.70 18.88 -8.66
N SER A 228 -0.78 19.39 -9.48
CA SER A 228 -1.04 19.87 -10.82
C SER A 228 -0.08 19.25 -11.83
N MET A 229 -0.63 18.72 -12.93
CA MET A 229 0.14 18.07 -13.99
C MET A 229 0.23 19.01 -15.19
N ARG A 230 1.44 19.20 -15.72
CA ARG A 230 1.68 20.15 -16.80
C ARG A 230 2.56 19.54 -17.87
N THR A 231 2.26 19.86 -19.12
CA THR A 231 3.09 19.50 -20.27
C THR A 231 4.12 20.59 -20.53
N LYS A 232 5.37 20.20 -20.80
CA LYS A 232 6.45 21.14 -21.16
C LYS A 232 6.86 20.97 -22.63
N GLY A 233 6.90 22.07 -23.39
CA GLY A 233 7.44 22.11 -24.76
C GLY A 233 6.64 22.99 -25.74
N LEU A 234 7.31 23.48 -26.81
CA LEU A 234 6.75 24.46 -27.76
C LEU A 234 6.34 23.88 -29.13
N VAL A 235 6.78 22.68 -29.56
CA VAL A 235 6.28 21.87 -30.72
C VAL A 235 6.86 20.42 -30.63
N PRO A 236 6.53 19.45 -31.53
CA PRO A 236 5.86 18.18 -31.23
C PRO A 236 6.71 17.08 -30.53
N MET A 237 7.41 17.38 -29.44
CA MET A 237 7.89 16.37 -28.45
C MET A 237 6.93 16.32 -27.25
N ARG A 238 5.67 15.93 -27.51
CA ARG A 238 4.48 16.23 -26.70
C ARG A 238 4.31 15.49 -25.35
N TYR A 239 5.30 14.78 -24.81
CA TYR A 239 5.03 13.85 -23.71
C TYR A 239 6.01 13.92 -22.56
N ASN A 240 6.51 15.12 -22.28
CA ASN A 240 7.16 15.42 -21.01
C ASN A 240 6.15 16.09 -20.09
N TRP A 241 5.83 15.40 -19.00
CA TRP A 241 4.95 15.86 -17.96
C TRP A 241 5.77 16.19 -16.72
N GLU A 242 5.44 17.31 -16.10
CA GLU A 242 5.95 17.72 -14.79
C GLU A 242 4.75 17.83 -13.85
N VAL A 243 4.87 17.21 -12.68
CA VAL A 243 3.82 17.18 -11.67
C VAL A 243 4.30 17.94 -10.45
N TYR A 244 3.52 18.94 -10.05
CA TYR A 244 3.86 19.87 -8.97
C TYR A 244 2.89 19.74 -7.81
N LYS A 245 3.38 20.05 -6.61
CA LYS A 245 2.56 20.18 -5.41
C LYS A 245 1.51 21.29 -5.57
N GLY A 246 0.28 21.00 -5.18
CA GLY A 246 -0.85 21.94 -5.26
C GLY A 246 -1.02 22.55 -6.66
N ASP A 247 -1.18 23.86 -6.71
CA ASP A 247 -1.26 24.63 -7.96
C ASP A 247 0.10 25.28 -8.35
N SER A 248 1.21 24.87 -7.72
CA SER A 248 2.54 25.46 -7.90
C SER A 248 3.15 25.21 -9.29
N THR A 249 4.20 25.97 -9.61
CA THR A 249 5.08 25.84 -10.80
C THR A 249 6.56 25.89 -10.46
N GLU A 250 6.89 26.08 -9.20
CA GLU A 250 8.28 26.26 -8.78
C GLU A 250 9.00 24.91 -8.81
N SER A 251 10.28 24.93 -9.21
CA SER A 251 11.13 23.74 -9.25
C SER A 251 11.17 22.99 -7.93
N ASP A 252 11.13 23.73 -6.82
CA ASP A 252 11.24 23.20 -5.47
C ASP A 252 9.96 22.45 -5.05
N ASN A 253 8.87 22.67 -5.79
CA ASN A 253 7.59 22.00 -5.61
C ASN A 253 7.38 20.88 -6.65
N LEU A 254 8.39 20.51 -7.43
CA LEU A 254 8.33 19.40 -8.38
C LEU A 254 8.27 18.08 -7.60
N LEU A 255 7.22 17.29 -7.84
CA LEU A 255 7.05 15.98 -7.23
C LEU A 255 7.71 14.89 -8.08
N PHE A 256 7.42 14.89 -9.37
CA PHE A 256 8.02 13.96 -10.32
C PHE A 256 7.87 14.46 -11.76
N SER A 257 8.66 13.88 -12.65
CA SER A 257 8.53 14.03 -14.10
C SER A 257 8.19 12.69 -14.74
N ALA A 258 7.37 12.71 -15.79
CA ALA A 258 7.02 11.52 -16.55
C ALA A 258 7.28 11.77 -18.04
N ARG A 259 7.98 10.84 -18.68
CA ARG A 259 8.37 10.91 -20.09
C ARG A 259 7.92 9.66 -20.84
N GLU A 260 7.37 9.84 -22.03
CA GLU A 260 7.15 8.74 -22.97
C GLU A 260 8.44 8.48 -23.78
N PRO A 261 9.13 7.34 -23.62
CA PRO A 261 10.38 7.07 -24.33
C PRO A 261 10.15 6.60 -25.77
N ASN A 262 9.01 5.95 -26.07
CA ASN A 262 8.77 5.34 -27.38
C ASN A 262 7.47 5.83 -28.04
N LEU A 263 7.60 6.81 -28.94
CA LEU A 263 6.48 7.48 -29.58
C LEU A 263 5.78 6.66 -30.68
N LEU A 264 6.42 5.59 -31.18
CA LEU A 264 5.93 4.77 -32.29
C LEU A 264 5.24 3.48 -31.82
N SER A 265 5.31 3.16 -30.53
CA SER A 265 4.67 1.98 -29.95
C SER A 265 3.16 2.15 -29.84
N PHE A 266 2.36 1.11 -30.13
CA PHE A 266 0.92 1.10 -29.81
C PHE A 266 0.62 0.99 -28.32
N LYS A 267 1.62 0.62 -27.51
CA LYS A 267 1.56 0.65 -26.05
C LYS A 267 2.16 1.96 -25.55
N THR A 268 1.44 2.64 -24.68
CA THR A 268 1.90 3.83 -23.97
C THR A 268 2.75 3.38 -22.80
N SER A 269 3.95 3.92 -22.68
CA SER A 269 4.91 3.60 -21.62
C SER A 269 5.46 4.91 -21.07
N LEU A 270 5.37 5.13 -19.76
CA LEU A 270 5.98 6.31 -19.15
C LEU A 270 7.10 5.88 -18.22
N ASP A 271 8.25 6.50 -18.41
CA ASP A 271 9.37 6.48 -17.48
C ASP A 271 9.18 7.65 -16.52
N VAL A 272 9.15 7.36 -15.23
CA VAL A 272 8.91 8.33 -14.16
C VAL A 272 10.21 8.56 -13.41
N THR A 273 10.58 9.82 -13.26
CA THR A 273 11.82 10.23 -12.58
C THR A 273 11.50 11.22 -11.48
N LEU A 274 11.98 10.93 -10.28
CA LEU A 274 11.93 11.80 -9.11
C LEU A 274 13.03 12.86 -9.18
N PRO A 275 12.82 14.06 -8.61
CA PRO A 275 13.87 15.06 -8.53
C PRO A 275 15.07 14.55 -7.71
N PRO A 276 16.32 14.87 -8.09
CA PRO A 276 17.51 14.44 -7.37
C PRO A 276 17.62 15.15 -6.00
N ASP A 277 18.05 14.39 -4.98
CA ASP A 277 18.32 14.94 -3.65
C ASP A 277 19.48 15.92 -3.67
N GLN A 278 19.36 17.04 -2.94
CA GLN A 278 20.44 18.03 -2.78
C GLN A 278 21.62 17.53 -1.94
N SER A 279 21.58 16.30 -1.39
CA SER A 279 22.57 15.78 -0.44
C SER A 279 23.19 14.42 -0.82
N SER A 280 22.81 13.80 -1.95
CA SER A 280 23.33 12.49 -2.35
C SER A 280 24.38 12.58 -3.46
N THR A 281 25.62 12.21 -3.15
CA THR A 281 26.70 11.89 -4.12
C THR A 281 26.56 10.46 -4.66
N VAL A 282 25.38 10.11 -5.19
CA VAL A 282 25.17 8.84 -5.90
C VAL A 282 24.79 9.15 -7.33
N ILE A 283 25.56 8.57 -8.24
CA ILE A 283 25.39 8.68 -9.70
C ILE A 283 23.99 8.19 -10.05
N SER A 284 23.21 9.04 -10.73
CA SER A 284 21.92 8.70 -11.32
C SER A 284 22.00 7.32 -11.97
N SER A 285 21.23 6.35 -11.47
CA SER A 285 21.08 5.08 -12.16
C SER A 285 20.52 5.35 -13.57
N VAL A 286 20.93 4.55 -14.55
CA VAL A 286 20.50 4.70 -15.96
C VAL A 286 18.99 4.39 -16.13
N GLU A 287 18.36 3.80 -15.11
CA GLU A 287 16.97 3.37 -15.11
C GLU A 287 16.05 4.37 -14.38
N PRO A 288 14.76 4.47 -14.79
CA PRO A 288 13.78 5.33 -14.12
C PRO A 288 13.34 4.78 -12.76
N ASP A 289 12.92 5.65 -11.85
CA ASP A 289 12.47 5.26 -10.51
C ASP A 289 11.19 4.43 -10.56
N PHE A 290 10.27 4.77 -11.47
CA PHE A 290 9.08 3.99 -11.74
C PHE A 290 8.80 3.88 -13.24
N GLN A 291 8.10 2.81 -13.63
CA GLN A 291 7.68 2.61 -15.00
C GLN A 291 6.20 2.22 -15.08
N THR A 292 5.50 2.84 -16.02
CA THR A 292 4.11 2.49 -16.32
C THR A 292 3.98 1.88 -17.70
N PHE A 293 3.06 0.93 -17.84
CA PHE A 293 2.69 0.33 -19.12
C PHE A 293 1.17 0.38 -19.27
N GLY A 294 0.66 0.81 -20.42
CA GLY A 294 -0.78 0.93 -20.65
C GLY A 294 -1.20 1.00 -22.11
N ARG A 295 -2.48 0.73 -22.39
CA ARG A 295 -3.12 0.88 -23.70
C ARG A 295 -4.23 1.94 -23.60
N TYR A 296 -4.55 2.54 -24.76
CA TYR A 296 -5.43 3.71 -25.00
C TYR A 296 -6.75 3.83 -24.20
N ILE A 297 -7.30 2.74 -23.66
CA ILE A 297 -8.57 2.75 -22.93
C ILE A 297 -8.37 1.96 -21.65
N GLY A 298 -7.76 2.54 -20.62
CA GLY A 298 -7.73 2.12 -19.19
C GLY A 298 -7.33 0.68 -18.82
N SER A 299 -7.44 -0.30 -19.70
CA SER A 299 -7.66 -1.72 -19.41
C SER A 299 -6.40 -2.53 -19.20
N SER A 300 -5.24 -1.87 -19.28
CA SER A 300 -3.94 -2.52 -19.15
C SER A 300 -2.92 -1.66 -18.42
N PHE A 301 -3.36 -0.59 -17.73
CA PHE A 301 -2.45 0.23 -16.94
C PHE A 301 -1.83 -0.61 -15.82
N LYS A 302 -0.51 -0.61 -15.75
CA LYS A 302 0.26 -1.18 -14.66
C LYS A 302 1.38 -0.22 -14.29
N LEU A 303 1.61 -0.07 -13.00
CA LEU A 303 2.69 0.69 -12.40
C LEU A 303 3.66 -0.27 -11.71
N PHE A 304 4.94 -0.16 -12.03
CA PHE A 304 6.01 -0.97 -11.46
C PHE A 304 7.15 -0.12 -10.93
N GLU A 305 7.80 -0.65 -9.90
CA GLU A 305 9.16 -0.27 -9.51
C GLU A 305 10.15 -1.20 -10.25
N PRO A 306 10.98 -0.69 -11.18
CA PRO A 306 11.78 -1.52 -12.08
C PRO A 306 12.82 -2.40 -11.40
N ILE A 307 13.47 -1.88 -10.34
CA ILE A 307 14.62 -2.52 -9.69
C ILE A 307 14.26 -3.91 -9.16
N HIS A 308 13.14 -4.04 -8.44
CA HIS A 308 12.68 -5.32 -7.89
C HIS A 308 11.51 -5.91 -8.71
N ASN A 309 11.12 -5.27 -9.82
CA ASN A 309 9.96 -5.63 -10.64
C ASN A 309 8.67 -5.73 -9.81
N THR A 310 8.52 -4.83 -8.83
CA THR A 310 7.39 -4.82 -7.90
C THR A 310 6.18 -4.17 -8.55
N LEU A 311 5.05 -4.89 -8.65
CA LEU A 311 3.79 -4.29 -9.07
C LEU A 311 3.24 -3.39 -7.96
N LEU A 312 3.02 -2.11 -8.24
CA LEU A 312 2.52 -1.13 -7.27
C LEU A 312 1.03 -0.84 -7.45
N ALA A 313 0.57 -0.79 -8.70
CA ALA A 313 -0.85 -0.61 -9.00
C ALA A 313 -1.20 -1.19 -10.38
N GLU A 314 -2.44 -1.62 -10.55
CA GLU A 314 -2.95 -2.08 -11.84
C GLU A 314 -4.42 -1.72 -12.05
N VAL A 315 -4.81 -1.47 -13.29
CA VAL A 315 -6.22 -1.53 -13.68
C VAL A 315 -6.57 -2.98 -13.97
N PHE A 316 -7.58 -3.49 -13.25
CA PHE A 316 -7.95 -4.90 -13.30
C PHE A 316 -9.39 -5.14 -13.77
N HIS A 317 -10.17 -4.07 -13.97
CA HIS A 317 -11.53 -4.18 -14.50
C HIS A 317 -12.00 -2.90 -15.18
N ASP A 318 -12.51 -3.03 -16.40
CA ASP A 318 -13.20 -1.96 -17.10
C ASP A 318 -14.70 -2.08 -16.82
N PHE A 319 -15.30 -1.05 -16.22
CA PHE A 319 -16.74 -1.00 -16.02
C PHE A 319 -17.38 -0.04 -17.03
N THR A 320 -18.38 -0.51 -17.77
CA THR A 320 -19.16 0.31 -18.72
C THR A 320 -20.63 0.38 -18.31
N TRP A 321 -21.06 1.56 -17.84
CA TRP A 321 -22.47 1.93 -17.69
C TRP A 321 -22.60 3.46 -17.59
N GLY A 322 -23.50 4.21 -18.22
CA GLY A 322 -24.59 3.97 -19.17
C GLY A 322 -25.17 5.35 -19.53
N GLY A 323 -25.37 5.66 -20.82
CA GLY A 323 -25.95 6.94 -21.28
C GLY A 323 -25.70 7.24 -22.76
N LEU A 324 -26.61 8.01 -23.39
CA LEU A 324 -26.68 8.32 -24.84
C LEU A 324 -25.47 9.02 -25.48
N ILE A 325 -24.38 9.28 -24.74
CA ILE A 325 -23.23 10.06 -25.20
C ILE A 325 -21.97 9.20 -25.24
N LYS A 326 -21.41 9.04 -26.44
CA LYS A 326 -20.14 8.36 -26.73
C LYS A 326 -18.98 9.10 -26.01
N GLY A 327 -18.49 8.59 -24.86
CA GLY A 327 -17.27 9.13 -24.23
C GLY A 327 -17.17 9.20 -22.69
N SER A 328 -17.95 8.43 -21.93
CA SER A 328 -17.73 8.27 -20.47
C SER A 328 -17.37 6.82 -20.14
N TYR A 329 -16.28 6.62 -19.39
CA TYR A 329 -15.79 5.31 -18.98
C TYR A 329 -15.44 5.31 -17.49
N SER A 330 -15.47 4.13 -16.87
CA SER A 330 -15.02 3.93 -15.49
C SER A 330 -14.13 2.70 -15.39
N PHE A 331 -13.09 2.80 -14.58
CA PHE A 331 -12.10 1.75 -14.40
C PHE A 331 -11.90 1.50 -12.91
N LYS A 332 -11.66 0.24 -12.54
CA LYS A 332 -11.21 -0.11 -11.19
C LYS A 332 -9.70 -0.25 -11.17
N VAL A 333 -9.08 0.49 -10.28
CA VAL A 333 -7.63 0.47 -10.03
C VAL A 333 -7.40 -0.22 -8.70
N ARG A 334 -6.53 -1.22 -8.68
CA ARG A 334 -6.02 -1.85 -7.48
C ARG A 334 -4.69 -1.19 -7.16
N VAL A 335 -4.56 -0.67 -5.95
CA VAL A 335 -3.33 -0.07 -5.43
C VAL A 335 -2.83 -0.92 -4.27
N ASN A 336 -1.56 -1.34 -4.33
CA ASN A 336 -0.95 -2.16 -3.29
C ASN A 336 -0.67 -1.34 -2.01
N PRO A 337 -0.48 -2.03 -0.86
CA PRO A 337 -0.19 -1.36 0.40
C PRO A 337 0.93 -0.34 0.31
N TYR A 338 0.77 0.78 1.02
CA TYR A 338 1.77 1.86 1.13
C TYR A 338 2.10 2.61 -0.17
N VAL A 339 1.33 2.40 -1.24
CA VAL A 339 1.45 3.14 -2.49
C VAL A 339 0.47 4.32 -2.50
N ASP A 340 0.97 5.50 -2.88
CA ASP A 340 0.18 6.75 -2.90
C ASP A 340 -0.89 6.74 -4.01
N PHE A 341 -2.14 6.94 -3.59
CA PHE A 341 -3.29 6.96 -4.50
C PHE A 341 -3.28 8.15 -5.47
N ALA A 342 -2.87 9.33 -5.02
CA ALA A 342 -2.77 10.52 -5.86
C ALA A 342 -1.67 10.38 -6.91
N PHE A 343 -0.55 9.75 -6.57
CA PHE A 343 0.52 9.40 -7.50
C PHE A 343 0.04 8.44 -8.60
N VAL A 344 -0.59 7.33 -8.21
CA VAL A 344 -1.13 6.34 -9.16
C VAL A 344 -2.18 6.98 -10.08
N VAL A 345 -3.11 7.76 -9.52
CA VAL A 345 -4.17 8.43 -10.28
C VAL A 345 -3.58 9.47 -11.25
N ALA A 346 -2.56 10.24 -10.83
CA ALA A 346 -1.90 11.21 -11.69
C ALA A 346 -1.25 10.52 -12.89
N LEU A 347 -0.52 9.42 -12.67
CA LEU A 347 0.09 8.65 -13.76
C LEU A 347 -0.96 8.06 -14.69
N LEU A 348 -2.05 7.48 -14.17
CA LEU A 348 -3.14 6.97 -14.99
C LEU A 348 -3.73 8.04 -15.91
N VAL A 349 -3.93 9.26 -15.38
CA VAL A 349 -4.45 10.40 -16.14
C VAL A 349 -3.44 10.88 -17.18
N ILE A 350 -2.15 10.91 -16.85
CA ILE A 350 -1.07 11.26 -17.78
C ILE A 350 -0.98 10.22 -18.90
N THR A 351 -1.08 8.93 -18.60
CA THR A 351 -1.08 7.84 -19.59
C THR A 351 -2.29 7.96 -20.52
N ASP A 352 -3.50 8.18 -19.98
CA ASP A 352 -4.71 8.36 -20.78
C ASP A 352 -4.58 9.60 -21.71
N ASP A 353 -4.14 10.74 -21.18
CA ASP A 353 -3.92 11.96 -21.97
C ASP A 353 -2.86 11.77 -23.07
N THR A 354 -1.72 11.16 -22.72
CA THR A 354 -0.63 10.86 -23.65
C THR A 354 -1.10 9.94 -24.78
N SER A 355 -1.98 9.00 -24.46
CA SER A 355 -2.58 8.12 -25.45
C SER A 355 -3.60 8.83 -26.36
N ASN A 356 -4.43 9.75 -25.83
CA ASN A 356 -5.41 10.54 -26.61
C ASN A 356 -4.79 11.57 -27.55
N LEU A 357 -3.51 11.89 -27.36
CA LEU A 357 -2.76 12.84 -28.18
C LEU A 357 -2.16 12.19 -29.45
N ARG A 358 -2.19 10.85 -29.55
CA ARG A 358 -1.93 10.09 -30.78
C ARG A 358 -3.21 10.00 -31.62
#